data_AF-A0AAV5LVR1-F1
#
_entry.id   AF-A0AAV5LVR1-F1
#
_cell.length_a   1.000
_cell.length_b   1.000
_cell.length_c   1.000
_cell.angle_alpha   90.00
_cell.angle_beta   90.00
_cell.angle_gamma   90.00
#
_symmetry.space_group_name_H-M   'P 1'
#
loop_
_entity.id
_entity.type
_entity.pdbx_description
1 polymer ?
#
loop_
_entity_poly.entity_id
_entity_poly.type
_entity_poly.pdbx_seq_one_letter_code
_entity_poly.pdbx_strand_id
1 'polypeptide(L)'
;MEFWGVEVKGGTPLEVRVEEDTVIHLSQASLGKSKNKSESVPLYVELDDRKICLGTLSHQNFPQIPFDLVFEKDFLLSHSWKNGSVYFCGYRSPMPEEGYPFLFVENFYIFSLIFFFYCYYYVVLRIR
;
A
#
# COMPACT_ATOMS: atom_id res chain seq x y z
N MET A 1 -9.26 14.08 -9.48
CA MET A 1 -8.63 13.25 -8.43
C MET A 1 -9.15 13.76 -7.11
N GLU A 2 -9.68 12.86 -6.29
CA GLU A 2 -10.26 13.16 -4.98
C GLU A 2 -9.43 12.46 -3.91
N PHE A 3 -9.23 13.10 -2.76
CA PHE A 3 -8.55 12.48 -1.64
C PHE A 3 -9.32 11.25 -1.15
N TRP A 4 -8.60 10.15 -0.93
CA TRP A 4 -9.17 8.95 -0.33
C TRP A 4 -8.34 8.55 0.90
N GLY A 5 -9.03 8.13 1.96
CA GLY A 5 -8.35 7.61 3.15
C GLY A 5 -9.29 6.87 4.09
N VAL A 6 -8.75 5.86 4.75
CA VAL A 6 -9.50 4.96 5.64
C VAL A 6 -8.69 4.63 6.89
N GLU A 7 -9.41 4.39 7.99
CA GLU A 7 -8.84 3.85 9.23
C GLU A 7 -9.16 2.37 9.33
N VAL A 8 -8.13 1.54 9.42
CA VAL A 8 -8.26 0.11 9.73
C VAL A 8 -7.95 -0.06 11.21
N LYS A 9 -8.88 -0.66 11.96
CA LYS A 9 -8.73 -0.93 13.40
C LYS A 9 -8.20 -2.35 13.62
N GLY A 10 -7.48 -2.53 14.73
CA GLY A 10 -6.99 -3.85 15.13
C GLY A 10 -8.08 -4.91 15.26
N GLY A 11 -7.78 -6.09 14.72
CA GLY A 11 -8.63 -7.29 14.87
C GLY A 11 -9.66 -7.51 13.76
N THR A 12 -9.96 -6.51 12.92
CA THR A 12 -10.97 -6.66 11.86
C THR A 12 -10.45 -6.11 10.53
N PRO A 13 -10.38 -6.93 9.46
CA PRO A 13 -10.14 -6.44 8.11
C PRO A 13 -11.21 -5.44 7.67
N LEU A 14 -10.80 -4.44 6.89
CA LEU A 14 -11.70 -3.46 6.28
C LEU A 14 -11.86 -3.76 4.79
N GLU A 15 -13.10 -4.01 4.35
CA GLU A 15 -13.47 -4.08 2.94
C GLU A 15 -13.50 -2.66 2.35
N VAL A 16 -12.75 -2.45 1.27
CA VAL A 16 -12.73 -1.21 0.50
C VAL A 16 -13.43 -1.46 -0.83
N ARG A 17 -14.52 -0.73 -1.07
CA ARG A 17 -15.28 -0.81 -2.32
C ARG A 17 -14.82 0.23 -3.32
N VAL A 18 -14.54 -0.22 -4.54
CA VAL A 18 -14.18 0.61 -5.68
C VAL A 18 -15.43 0.80 -6.54
N GLU A 19 -15.94 2.03 -6.59
CA GLU A 19 -17.02 2.46 -7.48
C GLU A 19 -16.63 2.22 -8.95
N GLU A 20 -17.64 1.96 -9.77
CA GLU A 20 -17.52 1.77 -11.21
C GLU A 20 -16.78 2.95 -11.86
N ASP A 21 -16.03 2.66 -12.92
CA ASP A 21 -15.24 3.62 -13.70
C ASP A 21 -14.26 4.48 -12.87
N THR A 22 -13.81 3.97 -11.71
CA THR A 22 -12.79 4.62 -10.89
C THR A 22 -11.73 3.64 -10.43
N VAL A 23 -10.59 4.19 -10.01
CA VAL A 23 -9.51 3.45 -9.36
C VAL A 23 -9.13 4.12 -8.05
N ILE A 24 -8.63 3.31 -7.11
CA ILE A 24 -8.01 3.79 -5.89
C ILE A 24 -6.49 3.65 -6.03
N HIS A 25 -5.79 4.77 -6.01
CA HIS A 25 -4.34 4.79 -5.83
C HIS A 25 -4.02 4.84 -4.35
N LEU A 26 -3.53 3.74 -3.80
CA LEU A 26 -3.03 3.67 -2.44
C LEU A 26 -1.59 4.22 -2.43
N SER A 27 -1.40 5.36 -1.77
CA SER A 27 -0.11 6.08 -1.79
C SER A 27 0.66 5.97 -0.48
N GLN A 28 -0.01 5.71 0.64
CA GLN A 28 0.66 5.64 1.94
C GLN A 28 -0.13 4.82 2.96
N ALA A 29 0.59 4.19 3.90
CA ALA A 29 0.05 3.78 5.19
C ALA A 29 0.88 4.33 6.35
N SER A 30 0.22 4.63 7.48
CA SER A 30 0.87 5.12 8.70
C SER A 30 0.22 4.57 9.97
N LEU A 31 1.03 4.43 11.02
CA LEU A 31 0.55 4.02 12.33
C LEU A 31 -0.12 5.20 13.05
N GLY A 32 -1.27 4.92 13.66
CA GLY A 32 -1.87 5.80 14.65
C GLY A 32 -1.00 5.98 15.90
N LYS A 33 -1.39 6.91 16.77
CA LYS A 33 -0.63 7.18 18.01
C LYS A 33 -0.63 5.95 18.93
N SER A 34 0.54 5.61 19.45
CA SER A 34 0.71 4.52 20.42
C SER A 34 1.55 4.96 21.61
N LYS A 35 1.25 4.39 22.78
CA LYS A 35 2.14 4.46 23.96
C LYS A 35 3.28 3.45 23.86
N ASN A 36 3.06 2.31 23.20
CA ASN A 36 4.07 1.28 23.00
C ASN A 36 4.73 1.45 21.63
N LYS A 37 6.03 1.74 21.62
CA LYS A 37 6.76 2.09 20.38
C LYS A 37 7.51 0.93 19.73
N SER A 38 7.59 -0.23 20.40
CA SER A 38 8.44 -1.35 19.97
C SER A 38 7.71 -2.41 19.12
N GLU A 39 6.43 -2.23 18.82
CA GLU A 39 5.63 -3.23 18.11
C GLU A 39 5.85 -3.15 16.60
N SER A 40 6.13 -4.30 15.98
CA SER A 40 6.15 -4.44 14.52
C SER A 40 4.76 -4.81 14.02
N VAL A 41 4.27 -4.05 13.04
CA VAL A 41 2.92 -4.15 12.51
C VAL A 41 2.95 -4.47 11.02
N PRO A 42 2.98 -5.76 10.64
CA PRO A 42 2.67 -6.19 9.29
C PRO A 42 1.31 -5.68 8.80
N LEU A 43 1.30 -5.18 7.56
CA LEU A 43 0.14 -4.71 6.81
C LEU A 43 -0.15 -5.69 5.67
N TYR A 44 -1.43 -5.92 5.39
CA TYR A 44 -1.86 -6.86 4.37
C TYR A 44 -2.96 -6.25 3.50
N VAL A 45 -2.96 -6.68 2.24
CA VAL A 45 -4.10 -6.54 1.32
C VAL A 45 -4.58 -7.93 0.91
N GLU A 46 -5.88 -8.09 0.73
CA GLU A 46 -6.48 -9.30 0.18
C GLU A 46 -7.30 -8.94 -1.06
N LEU A 47 -7.00 -9.60 -2.18
CA LEU A 47 -7.66 -9.44 -3.47
C LEU A 47 -7.83 -10.84 -4.07
N ASP A 48 -9.02 -11.18 -4.57
CA ASP A 48 -9.30 -12.48 -5.21
C ASP A 48 -8.82 -13.69 -4.38
N ASP A 49 -9.16 -13.72 -3.08
CA ASP A 49 -8.75 -14.74 -2.09
C ASP A 49 -7.23 -14.88 -1.87
N ARG A 50 -6.43 -13.91 -2.34
CA ARG A 50 -4.98 -13.87 -2.16
C ARG A 50 -4.59 -12.79 -1.18
N LYS A 51 -4.06 -13.21 -0.03
CA LYS A 51 -3.51 -12.30 0.98
C LYS A 51 -2.04 -12.01 0.73
N ILE A 52 -1.73 -10.74 0.51
CA ILE A 52 -0.38 -10.23 0.20
C ILE A 52 0.07 -9.31 1.34
N CYS A 53 1.30 -9.48 1.80
CA CYS A 53 1.92 -8.55 2.76
C CYS A 53 2.43 -7.31 2.03
N LEU A 54 1.94 -6.12 2.41
CA LEU A 54 2.34 -4.84 1.83
C LEU A 54 3.64 -4.31 2.44
N GLY A 55 3.91 -4.66 3.70
CA GLY A 55 5.07 -4.16 4.44
C GLY A 55 4.87 -4.30 5.94
N THR A 56 5.85 -3.85 6.71
CA THR A 56 5.79 -3.84 8.17
C THR A 56 6.07 -2.43 8.67
N LEU A 57 5.24 -1.94 9.59
CA LEU A 57 5.42 -0.64 10.26
C LEU A 57 5.97 -0.81 11.68
N SER A 58 6.64 0.22 12.21
CA SER A 58 7.00 0.31 13.63
C SER A 58 7.12 1.78 14.06
N HIS A 59 6.65 2.14 15.25
CA HIS A 59 6.75 3.53 15.72
C HIS A 59 8.19 4.02 15.91
N GLN A 60 9.15 3.13 16.12
CA GLN A 60 10.55 3.49 16.35
C GLN A 60 11.31 3.81 15.06
N ASN A 61 11.14 2.99 14.03
CA ASN A 61 12.03 3.04 12.86
C ASN A 61 11.30 3.52 11.60
N PHE A 62 10.11 3.00 11.34
CA PHE A 62 9.36 3.22 10.10
C PHE A 62 7.87 3.30 10.43
N PRO A 63 7.38 4.45 10.95
CA PRO A 63 5.99 4.62 11.36
C PRO A 63 5.03 4.78 10.18
N GLN A 64 5.57 4.97 8.97
CA GLN A 64 4.82 5.09 7.72
C GLN A 64 5.59 4.44 6.57
N ILE A 65 4.87 4.04 5.53
CA ILE A 65 5.41 3.46 4.30
C ILE A 65 4.68 4.06 3.09
N PRO A 66 5.40 4.55 2.06
CA PRO A 66 4.79 4.96 0.80
C PRO A 66 4.50 3.75 -0.09
N PHE A 67 3.48 3.88 -0.92
CA PHE A 67 3.06 2.90 -1.91
C PHE A 67 2.84 3.58 -3.26
N ASP A 68 2.91 2.76 -4.31
CA ASP A 68 2.48 3.12 -5.65
C ASP A 68 1.64 1.96 -6.20
N LEU A 69 0.45 1.78 -5.60
CA LEU A 69 -0.46 0.67 -5.87
C LEU A 69 -1.79 1.21 -6.38
N VAL A 70 -2.31 0.62 -7.45
CA VAL A 70 -3.60 0.97 -8.04
C VAL A 70 -4.54 -0.23 -7.92
N PHE A 71 -5.74 0.02 -7.41
CA PHE A 71 -6.80 -0.97 -7.28
C PHE A 71 -8.00 -0.58 -8.13
N GLU A 72 -8.38 -1.46 -9.04
CA GLU A 72 -9.58 -1.35 -9.91
C GLU A 72 -10.78 -2.13 -9.38
N LYS A 73 -10.55 -3.00 -8.40
CA LYS A 73 -11.55 -3.89 -7.82
C LYS A 73 -11.51 -3.79 -6.31
N ASP A 74 -12.58 -4.25 -5.67
CA ASP A 74 -12.71 -4.33 -4.22
C ASP A 74 -11.59 -5.16 -3.61
N PHE A 75 -11.07 -4.70 -2.46
CA PHE A 75 -9.99 -5.35 -1.74
C PHE A 75 -10.19 -5.21 -0.23
N LEU A 76 -9.56 -6.08 0.55
CA LEU A 76 -9.56 -5.97 2.02
C LEU A 76 -8.21 -5.49 2.52
N LEU A 77 -8.23 -4.53 3.43
CA LEU A 77 -7.06 -4.10 4.17
C LEU A 77 -7.06 -4.68 5.58
N SER A 78 -5.92 -5.16 6.05
CA SER A 78 -5.77 -5.62 7.43
C SER A 78 -4.37 -5.37 7.97
N HIS A 79 -4.23 -5.46 9.30
CA HIS A 79 -2.93 -5.37 9.96
C HIS A 79 -2.90 -6.26 11.20
N SER A 80 -1.69 -6.57 11.70
CA SER A 80 -1.52 -7.41 12.89
C SER A 80 -1.61 -6.66 14.23
N TRP A 81 -1.66 -5.32 14.20
CA TRP A 81 -1.69 -4.52 15.44
C TRP A 81 -2.97 -4.76 16.23
N LYS A 82 -2.85 -5.23 17.48
CA LYS A 82 -4.01 -5.57 18.32
C LYS A 82 -4.74 -4.36 18.87
N ASN A 83 -3.99 -3.37 19.36
CA ASN A 83 -4.51 -2.26 20.15
C ASN A 83 -4.15 -0.91 19.51
N GLY A 84 -4.44 -0.76 18.22
CA GLY A 84 -4.23 0.48 17.50
C GLY A 84 -4.85 0.43 16.12
N SER A 85 -4.62 1.50 15.37
CA SER A 85 -5.17 1.69 14.04
C SER A 85 -4.09 2.04 13.03
N VAL A 86 -4.25 1.57 11.80
CA VAL A 86 -3.43 1.98 10.66
C VAL A 86 -4.29 2.83 9.75
N TYR A 87 -3.75 3.97 9.34
CA TYR A 87 -4.38 4.87 8.38
C TYR A 87 -3.78 4.62 7.00
N PHE A 88 -4.64 4.32 6.03
CA PHE A 88 -4.26 4.22 4.63
C PHE A 88 -4.81 5.44 3.91
N CYS A 89 -4.01 6.04 3.03
CA CYS A 89 -4.45 7.17 2.23
C CYS A 89 -3.91 7.13 0.80
N GLY A 90 -4.52 7.96 -0.03
CA GLY A 90 -4.40 7.85 -1.46
C GLY A 90 -5.30 8.84 -2.18
N TYR A 91 -5.62 8.53 -3.42
CA TYR A 91 -6.59 9.27 -4.20
C TYR A 91 -7.48 8.33 -5.00
N ARG A 92 -8.73 8.77 -5.18
CA ARG A 92 -9.65 8.23 -6.16
C ARG A 92 -9.51 9.02 -7.46
N SER A 93 -9.47 8.32 -8.58
CA SER A 93 -9.53 8.94 -9.90
C SER A 93 -10.43 8.15 -10.84
N PRO A 94 -11.03 8.80 -11.84
CA PRO A 94 -11.66 8.09 -12.94
C PRO A 94 -10.68 7.10 -13.57
N MET A 95 -11.19 5.96 -14.01
CA MET A 95 -10.47 5.02 -14.85
C MET A 95 -10.12 5.74 -16.16
N PRO A 96 -8.86 5.66 -16.64
CA PRO A 96 -8.53 6.25 -17.93
C PRO A 96 -9.34 5.55 -19.04
N GLU A 97 -9.98 6.32 -19.91
CA GLU A 97 -10.62 5.78 -21.11
C GLU A 97 -9.58 5.06 -21.98
N GLU A 98 -9.95 3.91 -22.57
CA GLU A 98 -9.12 3.14 -23.49
C GLU A 98 -8.57 4.04 -24.61
N GLY A 99 -7.30 4.43 -24.51
CA GLY A 99 -6.67 5.38 -25.42
C GLY A 99 -5.66 6.34 -24.79
N TYR A 100 -5.63 6.46 -23.45
CA TYR A 100 -4.57 7.20 -22.74
C TYR A 100 -3.49 6.24 -22.21
N PRO A 101 -2.20 6.49 -22.48
CA PRO A 101 -1.11 5.59 -22.11
C PRO A 101 -0.76 5.75 -20.64
N PHE A 102 -1.65 5.36 -19.73
CA PHE A 102 -1.33 5.22 -18.31
C PHE A 102 -1.06 3.75 -18.00
N LEU A 103 0.07 3.27 -18.54
CA LEU A 103 0.88 2.11 -18.10
C LEU A 103 0.14 1.03 -17.28
N PHE A 104 -0.82 0.34 -17.89
CA PHE A 104 -1.43 -0.84 -17.28
C PHE A 104 -0.44 -2.03 -17.28
N VAL A 105 -0.12 -2.50 -16.07
CA VAL A 105 0.28 -3.86 -15.63
C VAL A 105 1.49 -4.55 -16.30
N GLU A 106 1.78 -4.39 -17.59
CA GLU A 106 3.00 -4.99 -18.20
C GLU A 106 4.29 -4.29 -17.74
N ASN A 107 4.20 -3.02 -17.35
CA ASN A 107 5.33 -2.28 -16.80
C ASN A 107 5.64 -2.60 -15.33
N PHE A 108 4.77 -3.33 -14.61
CA PHE A 108 5.07 -3.71 -13.23
C PHE A 108 6.29 -4.65 -13.17
N TYR A 109 6.47 -5.52 -14.18
CA TYR A 109 7.68 -6.34 -14.31
C TYR A 109 8.91 -5.50 -14.66
N ILE A 110 8.78 -4.50 -15.53
CA ILE A 110 9.90 -3.67 -15.97
C ILE A 110 10.33 -2.68 -14.87
N PHE A 111 9.40 -2.03 -14.19
CA PHE A 111 9.69 -1.14 -13.07
C PHE A 111 10.19 -1.93 -11.86
N SER A 112 9.63 -3.12 -11.59
CA SER A 112 10.17 -4.06 -10.60
C SER A 112 11.62 -4.43 -10.94
N LEU A 113 11.92 -4.88 -12.17
CA LEU A 113 13.28 -5.19 -12.60
C LEU A 113 14.23 -4.00 -12.46
N ILE A 114 13.85 -2.82 -12.95
CA ILE A 114 14.67 -1.60 -12.83
C ILE A 114 14.89 -1.23 -11.37
N PHE A 115 13.88 -1.33 -10.51
CA PHE A 115 14.01 -1.02 -9.08
C PHE A 115 14.85 -2.05 -8.33
N PHE A 116 14.70 -3.35 -8.65
CA PHE A 116 15.58 -4.41 -8.13
C PHE A 116 17.03 -4.20 -8.57
N PHE A 117 17.28 -3.86 -9.83
CA PHE A 117 18.62 -3.53 -10.31
C PHE A 117 19.17 -2.27 -9.64
N TYR A 118 18.35 -1.23 -9.48
CA TYR A 118 18.78 0.03 -8.86
C TYR A 118 19.06 -0.14 -7.36
N CYS A 119 18.19 -0.85 -6.62
CA CYS A 119 18.43 -1.20 -5.21
C CYS A 119 19.63 -2.13 -5.05
N TYR A 120 19.80 -3.13 -5.91
CA TYR A 120 20.99 -3.99 -5.88
C TYR A 120 22.26 -3.18 -6.13
N TYR A 121 22.27 -2.30 -7.13
CA TYR A 121 23.42 -1.42 -7.40
C TYR A 121 23.70 -0.46 -6.25
N TYR A 122 22.67 0.16 -5.66
CA TYR A 122 22.82 1.07 -4.53
C TYR A 122 23.30 0.36 -3.26
N VAL A 123 22.84 -0.87 -3.01
CA VAL A 123 23.28 -1.68 -1.87
C VAL A 123 24.71 -2.16 -2.07
N VAL A 124 25.08 -2.61 -3.28
CA VAL A 124 26.45 -3.06 -3.60
C VAL A 124 27.46 -1.90 -3.59
N LEU A 125 27.10 -0.70 -4.07
CA LEU A 125 28.01 0.45 -4.04
C LEU A 125 28.27 0.98 -2.62
N ARG A 126 27.38 0.75 -1.66
CA ARG A 126 27.55 1.22 -0.27
C ARG A 126 28.38 0.27 0.59
N ILE A 127 28.74 -0.91 0.07
CA ILE A 127 29.57 -1.93 0.76
C ILE A 127 31.03 -1.86 0.28
N ARG A 128 31.42 -0.83 -0.48
CA ARG A 128 32.82 -0.52 -0.78
C ARG A 128 33.27 0.76 -0.12
#